data_AF-A0A538FL94-F1
#
_entry.id   AF-A0A538FL94-F1
#
_cell.length_a   1.000
_cell.length_b   1.000
_cell.length_c   1.000
_cell.angle_alpha   90.00
_cell.angle_beta   90.00
_cell.angle_gamma   90.00
#
_symmetry.space_group_name_H-M   'P 1'
#
loop_
_entity.id
_entity.type
_entity.pdbx_description
1 polymer ?
#
loop_
_entity_poly.entity_id
_entity_poly.type
_entity_poly.pdbx_seq_one_letter_code
_entity_poly.pdbx_strand_id
1 'polypeptide(L)' 'MAELGTMRVKGGLAEMLKGGVIMDVTTAEQARIAEEAGAVAV' A
#
# COMPACT_ATOMS: atom_id res chain seq x y z
N MET A 1 -9.58 -14.96 -24.21
CA MET A 1 -8.70 -13.82 -23.85
C MET A 1 -8.76 -13.65 -22.35
N ALA A 2 -7.62 -13.46 -21.68
CA ALA A 2 -7.61 -13.07 -20.28
C ALA A 2 -8.02 -11.60 -20.15
N GLU A 3 -8.93 -11.31 -19.23
CA GLU A 3 -9.34 -9.93 -18.93
C GLU A 3 -8.36 -9.34 -17.90
N LEU A 4 -7.69 -8.24 -18.26
CA LEU A 4 -6.64 -7.61 -17.44
C LEU A 4 -7.18 -6.44 -16.62
N GLY A 5 -6.66 -6.25 -15.41
CA GLY A 5 -6.98 -5.08 -14.58
C GLY A 5 -8.43 -5.00 -14.12
N THR A 6 -9.09 -6.15 -13.95
CA THR A 6 -10.48 -6.24 -13.49
C THR A 6 -10.67 -5.61 -12.11
N MET A 7 -11.91 -5.20 -11.81
CA MET A 7 -12.24 -4.63 -10.50
C MET A 7 -11.99 -5.61 -9.35
N ARG A 8 -12.13 -6.92 -9.60
CA ARG A 8 -11.79 -7.95 -8.60
C ARG A 8 -10.32 -7.85 -8.17
N VAL A 9 -9.41 -7.69 -9.13
CA VAL A 9 -7.97 -7.59 -8.85
C VAL A 9 -7.62 -6.27 -8.18
N LYS A 10 -8.12 -5.14 -8.70
CA LYS A 10 -7.86 -3.81 -8.15
C LYS A 10 -8.44 -3.65 -6.74
N GLY A 11 -9.66 -4.13 -6.53
CA GLY A 11 -10.31 -4.16 -5.22
C GLY A 11 -9.54 -5.04 -4.25
N GLY A 12 -9.17 -6.26 -4.65
CA GLY A 12 -8.36 -7.16 -3.84
C GLY A 12 -7.05 -6.54 -3.35
N LEU A 13 -6.35 -5.77 -4.19
CA LEU A 13 -5.16 -5.04 -3.79
C LEU A 13 -5.45 -4.01 -2.68
N ALA A 14 -6.54 -3.24 -2.80
CA ALA A 14 -6.93 -2.28 -1.77
C ALA A 14 -7.34 -2.96 -0.45
N GLU A 15 -8.01 -4.12 -0.55
CA GLU A 15 -8.40 -4.93 0.61
C GLU A 15 -7.19 -5.42 1.41
N MET A 16 -6.06 -5.71 0.76
CA MET A 16 -4.83 -6.14 1.43
C MET A 16 -4.21 -5.06 2.33
N LEU A 17 -4.56 -3.79 2.14
CA LEU A 17 -4.06 -2.66 2.95
C LEU A 17 -4.97 -2.36 4.16
N LYS A 18 -6.09 -3.07 4.32
CA LYS A 18 -7.02 -2.84 5.43
C LYS A 18 -6.39 -3.12 6.78
N GLY A 19 -6.70 -2.26 7.76
CA GLY A 19 -6.18 -2.37 9.13
C GLY A 19 -4.75 -1.84 9.30
N GLY A 20 -4.09 -1.41 8.22
CA GLY A 20 -2.79 -0.76 8.27
C GLY A 20 -2.87 0.76 8.33
N VAL A 21 -1.71 1.39 8.54
CA VAL A 21 -1.53 2.85 8.46
C VAL A 21 -0.76 3.17 7.18
N ILE A 22 -1.20 4.19 6.46
CA ILE A 22 -0.49 4.78 5.31
C ILE A 22 0.09 6.12 5.77
N MET A 23 1.39 6.34 5.58
CA MET A 23 2.07 7.55 6.07
C MET A 23 2.60 8.39 4.92
N ASP A 24 2.30 9.69 4.89
CA ASP A 24 2.91 10.62 3.94
C ASP A 24 4.40 10.81 4.25
N VAL A 25 5.26 10.68 3.24
CA VAL A 25 6.71 10.91 3.35
C VAL A 25 7.24 11.76 2.21
N THR A 26 8.35 12.45 2.46
CA THR A 26 9.01 13.37 1.49
C THR A 26 10.47 13.02 1.24
N THR A 27 11.02 12.07 1.98
CA THR A 27 12.42 11.62 1.83
C THR A 27 12.52 10.11 1.99
N ALA A 28 13.58 9.52 1.44
CA ALA A 28 13.86 8.09 1.61
C ALA A 28 14.09 7.70 3.08
N GLU A 29 14.63 8.61 3.89
CA GLU A 29 14.82 8.37 5.33
C GLU A 29 13.47 8.29 6.06
N GLN A 30 12.53 9.19 5.74
CA GLN A 30 11.18 9.13 6.31
C GLN A 30 10.45 7.84 5.90
N ALA A 31 10.61 7.40 4.65
CA ALA A 31 10.05 6.13 4.18
C ALA A 31 10.57 4.94 5.02
N ARG A 32 11.87 4.93 5.33
CA ARG A 32 12.49 3.89 6.17
C ARG A 32 11.93 3.89 7.60
N ILE A 33 11.80 5.07 8.20
CA ILE A 33 11.23 5.23 9.54
C ILE A 33 9.76 4.77 9.57
N ALA A 34 8.97 5.11 8.55
CA ALA A 34 7.57 4.73 8.46
C ALA A 34 7.39 3.20 8.30
N GLU A 35 8.23 2.55 7.49
CA GLU A 35 8.28 1.09 7.38
C GLU A 35 8.61 0.43 8.73
N GLU A 36 9.64 0.91 9.43
CA GLU A 36 10.04 0.42 10.76
C GLU A 36 8.94 0.63 11.82
N ALA A 37 8.16 1.70 11.70
CA ALA A 37 7.01 1.98 12.57
C ALA A 37 5.76 1.12 12.25
N GLY A 38 5.80 0.31 11.19
CA GLY A 38 4.72 -0.59 10.79
C GLY A 38 3.69 0.00 9.83
N ALA A 39 4.04 1.04 9.06
CA ALA A 39 3.21 1.50 7.96
C ALA A 39 3.10 0.42 6.87
N VAL A 40 1.90 0.21 6.31
CA VAL A 40 1.66 -0.76 5.24
C VAL A 40 1.93 -0.19 3.85
N ALA A 41 1.96 1.13 3.73
CA ALA A 41 2.33 1.89 2.54
C ALA A 41 2.80 3.30 2.93
N VAL A 42 3.59 3.93 2.06
CA VAL A 42 4.13 5.30 2.21
C VAL A 42 4.11 6.04 0.88
#